data_AF-A0A9C9X0Y8-F1
#
_entry.id   AF-A0A9C9X0Y8-F1
#
_cell.length_a   1.000
_cell.length_b   1.000
_cell.length_c   1.000
_cell.angle_alpha   90.00
_cell.angle_beta   90.00
_cell.angle_gamma   90.00
#
_symmetry.space_group_name_H-M   'P 1'
#
loop_
_entity.id
_entity.type
_entity.pdbx_description
1 polymer ?
#
loop_
_entity_poly.entity_id
_entity_poly.type
_entity_poly.pdbx_seq_one_letter_code
_entity_poly.pdbx_strand_id
1 'polypeptide(L)'
;MGGQNIQGLARWTNGNWNQIGAGINGNVYAITFTPNGDMIIGGWFNVAGGQPGFGNIARWDGNSWHKFGNGLNGLVRAVAVDANGNVYAGGNFIFTGAGLQVNYVAKWNGSSWEALSGIYQGNPQTGVNQQVYALGIQSGIDVYIGGRFIMVE
;
A
#
# COMPACT_ATOMS: atom_id res chain seq x y z
N MET A 1 -11.33 23.51 -24.32
CA MET A 1 -11.28 23.37 -22.85
C MET A 1 -9.88 22.89 -22.50
N GLY A 2 -9.07 23.72 -21.84
CA GLY A 2 -7.65 23.46 -21.58
C GLY A 2 -7.43 22.80 -20.22
N GLY A 3 -7.67 21.50 -20.14
CA GLY A 3 -7.44 20.74 -18.90
C GLY A 3 -5.95 20.69 -18.54
N GLN A 4 -5.64 20.82 -17.25
CA GLN A 4 -4.29 20.56 -16.75
C GLN A 4 -4.03 19.05 -16.76
N ASN A 5 -2.87 18.62 -17.25
CA ASN A 5 -2.46 17.22 -17.22
C ASN A 5 -2.08 16.84 -15.79
N ILE A 6 -2.98 16.12 -15.10
CA ILE A 6 -2.75 15.57 -13.76
C ILE A 6 -2.61 14.06 -13.87
N GLN A 7 -1.46 13.52 -13.47
CA GLN A 7 -1.13 12.10 -13.67
C GLN A 7 -1.47 11.26 -12.43
N GLY A 8 -2.54 10.48 -12.52
CA GLY A 8 -2.85 9.37 -11.59
C GLY A 8 -3.30 9.75 -10.18
N LEU A 9 -3.06 10.99 -9.74
CA LEU A 9 -3.41 11.45 -8.41
C LEU A 9 -3.62 12.97 -8.38
N ALA A 10 -4.74 13.41 -7.80
CA ALA A 10 -5.13 14.82 -7.71
C ALA A 10 -5.55 15.18 -6.27
N ARG A 11 -5.29 16.43 -5.87
CA ARG A 11 -5.77 17.02 -4.62
C ARG A 11 -6.76 18.13 -4.92
N TRP A 12 -7.93 18.12 -4.27
CA TRP A 12 -8.87 19.24 -4.31
C TRP A 12 -8.65 20.15 -3.09
N THR A 13 -8.37 21.44 -3.33
CA THR A 13 -8.20 22.45 -2.29
C THR A 13 -8.76 23.79 -2.73
N ASN A 14 -9.58 24.41 -1.89
CA ASN A 14 -10.14 25.75 -2.11
C ASN A 14 -10.75 25.93 -3.51
N GLY A 15 -11.55 24.95 -3.96
CA GLY A 15 -12.19 24.98 -5.27
C GLY A 15 -11.30 24.63 -6.46
N ASN A 16 -10.03 24.28 -6.25
CA ASN A 16 -9.08 23.97 -7.33
C ASN A 16 -8.59 22.52 -7.26
N TRP A 17 -8.45 21.88 -8.43
CA TRP A 17 -7.76 20.60 -8.58
C TRP A 17 -6.27 20.85 -8.81
N ASN A 18 -5.42 20.20 -8.02
CA ASN A 18 -3.97 20.35 -8.05
C ASN A 18 -3.29 19.00 -8.25
N GLN A 19 -2.20 18.98 -9.01
CA GLN A 19 -1.31 17.82 -9.08
C GLN A 19 -0.57 17.64 -7.75
N ILE A 20 -0.28 16.38 -7.38
CA ILE A 20 0.56 16.05 -6.23
C ILE A 20 1.95 15.64 -6.71
N GLY A 21 2.98 16.38 -6.31
CA GLY A 21 4.35 16.19 -6.80
C GLY A 21 4.40 16.25 -8.33
N ALA A 22 5.10 15.29 -8.96
CA ALA A 22 5.09 15.13 -10.42
C ALA A 22 4.15 13.99 -10.90
N GLY A 23 3.18 13.58 -10.07
CA GLY A 23 2.19 12.54 -10.40
C GLY A 23 2.72 11.10 -10.33
N ILE A 24 1.85 10.16 -10.73
CA ILE A 24 2.01 8.70 -10.67
C ILE A 24 1.78 8.06 -12.05
N ASN A 25 2.62 7.09 -12.45
CA ASN A 25 2.51 6.44 -13.76
C ASN A 25 1.59 5.19 -13.78
N GLY A 26 0.37 5.32 -13.27
CA GLY A 26 -0.53 4.18 -13.27
C GLY A 26 -1.76 4.40 -12.41
N ASN A 27 -2.40 3.30 -12.02
CA ASN A 27 -3.62 3.36 -11.24
C ASN A 27 -3.27 3.41 -9.75
N VAL A 28 -3.81 4.39 -9.03
CA VAL A 28 -3.86 4.39 -7.56
C VAL A 28 -5.19 3.76 -7.15
N TYR A 29 -5.15 2.64 -6.42
CA TYR A 29 -6.34 1.93 -5.95
C TYR A 29 -6.66 2.23 -4.49
N ALA A 30 -5.66 2.65 -3.71
CA ALA A 30 -5.83 2.95 -2.29
C ALA A 30 -5.03 4.18 -1.87
N ILE A 31 -5.61 4.97 -0.98
CA ILE A 31 -5.00 6.16 -0.36
C ILE A 31 -5.34 6.11 1.14
N THR A 32 -4.36 6.37 1.99
CA THR A 32 -4.57 6.58 3.43
C THR A 32 -3.57 7.60 3.96
N PHE A 33 -3.72 8.01 5.21
CA PHE A 33 -2.84 8.95 5.88
C PHE A 33 -2.28 8.35 7.15
N THR A 34 -0.99 8.60 7.40
CA THR A 34 -0.34 8.25 8.66
C THR A 34 -0.71 9.24 9.76
N PRO A 35 -0.48 8.90 11.05
CA PRO A 35 -0.71 9.84 12.16
C PRO A 35 0.06 11.16 12.06
N ASN A 36 1.22 11.18 11.39
CA ASN A 36 2.00 12.40 11.14
C ASN A 36 1.55 13.18 9.89
N GLY A 37 0.52 12.72 9.18
CA GLY A 37 -0.05 13.41 8.02
C GLY A 37 0.59 13.06 6.67
N ASP A 38 1.53 12.12 6.62
CA ASP A 38 2.05 11.61 5.36
C ASP A 38 0.96 10.80 4.66
N MET A 39 0.89 10.88 3.33
CA MET A 39 -0.06 10.12 2.53
C MET A 39 0.60 8.84 2.04
N ILE A 40 -0.03 7.69 2.24
CA ILE A 40 0.36 6.42 1.65
C ILE A 40 -0.56 6.10 0.48
N ILE A 41 0.02 5.71 -0.64
CA ILE A 41 -0.73 5.24 -1.81
C ILE A 41 -0.34 3.81 -2.17
N GLY A 42 -1.32 3.02 -2.58
CA GLY A 42 -1.15 1.67 -3.14
C GLY A 42 -1.81 1.58 -4.50
N GLY A 43 -1.22 0.85 -5.44
CA GLY A 43 -1.75 0.80 -6.79
C GLY A 43 -1.15 -0.23 -7.74
N TRP A 44 -1.24 0.06 -9.04
CA TRP A 44 -0.46 -0.54 -10.12
C TRP A 44 0.39 0.56 -10.76
N PHE A 45 1.58 0.78 -10.21
CA PHE A 45 2.51 1.80 -10.69
C PHE A 45 3.94 1.47 -10.27
N ASN A 46 4.91 2.03 -10.98
CA ASN A 46 6.33 1.88 -10.63
C ASN A 46 7.09 3.22 -10.56
N VAL A 47 6.45 4.33 -10.94
CA VAL A 47 7.01 5.67 -10.96
C VAL A 47 6.11 6.60 -10.15
N ALA A 48 6.73 7.32 -9.23
CA ALA A 48 6.11 8.42 -8.50
C ALA A 48 7.07 9.62 -8.51
N GLY A 49 6.56 10.82 -8.78
CA GLY A 49 7.41 12.01 -8.85
C GLY A 49 8.46 11.95 -9.96
N GLY A 50 8.20 11.19 -11.04
CA GLY A 50 9.17 10.98 -12.13
C GLY A 50 10.31 9.99 -11.81
N GLN A 51 10.33 9.37 -10.63
CA GLN A 51 11.38 8.43 -10.23
C GLN A 51 10.88 6.97 -10.28
N PRO A 52 11.61 6.03 -10.88
CA PRO A 52 11.19 4.62 -10.99
C PRO A 52 11.53 3.80 -9.74
N GLY A 53 10.97 2.59 -9.67
CA GLY A 53 11.31 1.56 -8.68
C GLY A 53 10.58 1.70 -7.36
N PHE A 54 9.31 2.11 -7.37
CA PHE A 54 8.47 2.19 -6.16
C PHE A 54 7.81 0.86 -5.79
N GLY A 55 7.62 -0.05 -6.76
CA GLY A 55 6.98 -1.35 -6.49
C GLY A 55 5.57 -1.22 -5.93
N ASN A 56 4.69 -0.49 -6.63
CA ASN A 56 3.25 -0.41 -6.38
C ASN A 56 2.78 0.24 -5.07
N ILE A 57 3.69 0.81 -4.28
CA ILE A 57 3.37 1.53 -3.04
C ILE A 57 4.34 2.69 -2.80
N ALA A 58 3.83 3.83 -2.32
CA ALA A 58 4.64 5.03 -2.08
C ALA A 58 4.09 5.86 -0.92
N ARG A 59 4.98 6.63 -0.29
CA ARG A 59 4.64 7.64 0.73
C ARG A 59 4.91 9.05 0.19
N TRP A 60 4.00 9.98 0.43
CA TRP A 60 4.18 11.41 0.17
C TRP A 60 4.23 12.16 1.50
N ASP A 61 5.33 12.87 1.76
CA ASP A 61 5.56 13.61 3.01
C ASP A 61 5.12 15.09 2.95
N GLY A 62 4.45 15.49 1.87
CA GLY A 62 4.12 16.89 1.58
C GLY A 62 5.06 17.57 0.59
N ASN A 63 6.28 17.06 0.41
CA ASN A 63 7.32 17.62 -0.46
C ASN A 63 7.88 16.62 -1.48
N SER A 64 8.01 15.35 -1.11
CA SER A 64 8.70 14.32 -1.88
C SER A 64 8.05 12.93 -1.73
N TRP A 65 8.25 12.11 -2.77
CA TRP A 65 7.81 10.71 -2.80
C TRP A 65 8.91 9.79 -2.24
N HIS A 66 8.52 8.90 -1.33
CA HIS A 66 9.40 7.93 -0.67
C HIS A 66 8.96 6.50 -0.96
N LYS A 67 9.96 5.61 -1.07
CA LYS A 67 9.77 4.18 -1.33
C LYS A 67 9.60 3.40 -0.03
N PHE A 68 8.88 2.28 -0.10
CA PHE A 68 8.85 1.26 0.94
C PHE A 68 9.83 0.13 0.58
N GLY A 69 11.12 0.40 0.71
CA GLY A 69 12.18 -0.50 0.22
C GLY A 69 12.04 -0.75 -1.29
N ASN A 70 12.00 -2.03 -1.70
CA ASN A 70 11.76 -2.44 -3.09
C ASN A 70 10.27 -2.60 -3.44
N GLY A 71 9.36 -2.22 -2.53
CA GLY A 71 7.91 -2.34 -2.70
C GLY A 71 7.41 -3.79 -2.71
N LEU A 72 6.35 -4.04 -3.47
CA LEU A 72 5.61 -5.30 -3.55
C LEU A 72 5.51 -5.77 -5.01
N ASN A 73 5.59 -7.08 -5.26
CA ASN A 73 5.73 -7.64 -6.61
C ASN A 73 4.42 -7.70 -7.41
N GLY A 74 3.35 -7.09 -6.90
CA GLY A 74 2.04 -7.10 -7.51
C GLY A 74 1.18 -5.93 -7.06
N LEU A 75 -0.02 -5.86 -7.61
CA LEU A 75 -1.01 -4.83 -7.34
C LEU A 75 -1.27 -4.66 -5.84
N VAL A 76 -1.25 -3.42 -5.36
CA VAL A 76 -1.71 -3.07 -4.00
C VAL A 76 -3.10 -2.47 -4.12
N ARG A 77 -4.10 -3.18 -3.59
CA ARG A 77 -5.53 -2.80 -3.67
C ARG A 77 -6.03 -2.07 -2.43
N ALA A 78 -5.41 -2.33 -1.29
CA ALA A 78 -5.78 -1.72 -0.03
C ALA A 78 -4.52 -1.37 0.77
N VAL A 79 -4.57 -0.24 1.47
CA VAL A 79 -3.55 0.17 2.43
C VAL A 79 -4.23 0.65 3.71
N ALA A 80 -3.64 0.34 4.86
CA ALA A 80 -4.06 0.83 6.16
C ALA A 80 -2.82 1.18 6.99
N VAL A 81 -2.97 2.07 7.97
CA VAL A 81 -1.89 2.49 8.87
C VAL A 81 -2.37 2.37 10.30
N ASP A 82 -1.54 1.80 11.18
CA ASP A 82 -1.86 1.73 12.61
C ASP A 82 -1.44 3.00 13.37
N ALA A 83 -1.80 3.08 14.65
CA ALA A 83 -1.46 4.22 15.50
C ALA A 83 0.05 4.42 15.70
N ASN A 84 0.86 3.38 15.48
CA ASN A 84 2.32 3.43 15.57
C ASN A 84 3.00 3.80 14.24
N GLY A 85 2.22 4.00 13.17
CA GLY A 85 2.73 4.31 11.84
C GLY A 85 3.18 3.08 11.04
N ASN A 86 2.89 1.86 11.49
CA ASN A 86 3.11 0.68 10.66
C ASN A 86 2.12 0.68 9.50
N VAL A 87 2.60 0.32 8.30
CA VAL A 87 1.78 0.32 7.09
C VAL A 87 1.43 -1.11 6.73
N TYR A 88 0.15 -1.38 6.48
CA TYR A 88 -0.35 -2.66 6.05
C TYR A 88 -0.81 -2.54 4.60
N ALA A 89 -0.38 -3.47 3.76
CA ALA A 89 -0.75 -3.54 2.35
C ALA A 89 -1.47 -4.85 2.07
N GLY A 90 -2.47 -4.79 1.19
CA GLY A 90 -3.25 -5.94 0.75
C GLY A 90 -3.51 -5.87 -0.74
N GLY A 91 -3.43 -6.99 -1.46
CA GLY A 91 -3.58 -6.95 -2.91
C GLY A 91 -3.38 -8.27 -3.64
N ASN A 92 -2.78 -8.20 -4.83
CA ASN A 92 -2.50 -9.35 -5.71
C ASN A 92 -0.99 -9.71 -5.71
N PHE A 93 -0.23 -9.29 -4.71
CA PHE A 93 1.18 -9.63 -4.58
C PHE A 93 1.35 -10.91 -3.74
N ILE A 94 2.44 -11.63 -3.97
CA ILE A 94 2.81 -12.82 -3.19
C ILE A 94 4.20 -12.69 -2.57
N PHE A 95 5.05 -11.82 -3.14
CA PHE A 95 6.39 -11.52 -2.63
C PHE A 95 6.57 -10.01 -2.43
N THR A 96 7.43 -9.65 -1.49
CA THR A 96 8.03 -8.32 -1.43
C THR A 96 9.03 -8.15 -2.58
N GLY A 97 9.37 -6.91 -2.92
CA GLY A 97 10.42 -6.64 -3.91
C GLY A 97 11.82 -7.09 -3.48
N ALA A 98 12.00 -7.54 -2.24
CA ALA A 98 13.22 -8.15 -1.73
C ALA A 98 13.18 -9.69 -1.73
N GLY A 99 12.07 -10.30 -2.18
CA GLY A 99 11.92 -11.76 -2.31
C GLY A 99 11.33 -12.48 -1.10
N LEU A 100 10.87 -11.76 -0.06
CA LEU A 100 10.16 -12.37 1.07
C LEU A 100 8.73 -12.76 0.64
N GLN A 101 8.32 -14.01 0.89
CA GLN A 101 6.94 -14.45 0.67
C GLN A 101 6.02 -13.87 1.77
N VAL A 102 4.90 -13.26 1.35
CA VAL A 102 3.95 -12.57 2.26
C VAL A 102 2.49 -12.93 1.99
N ASN A 103 2.17 -13.52 0.83
CA ASN A 103 0.84 -14.02 0.46
C ASN A 103 -0.30 -12.98 0.65
N TYR A 104 -0.38 -12.04 -0.30
CA TYR A 104 -1.46 -11.06 -0.47
C TYR A 104 -1.67 -10.04 0.64
N VAL A 105 -0.97 -10.15 1.78
CA VAL A 105 -0.99 -9.17 2.86
C VAL A 105 0.41 -9.02 3.48
N ALA A 106 0.87 -7.79 3.69
CA ALA A 106 2.19 -7.53 4.26
C ALA A 106 2.16 -6.31 5.19
N LYS A 107 3.06 -6.28 6.18
CA LYS A 107 3.27 -5.16 7.09
C LYS A 107 4.62 -4.51 6.85
N TRP A 108 4.70 -3.20 6.82
CA TRP A 108 5.94 -2.44 6.88
C TRP A 108 6.14 -1.93 8.31
N ASN A 109 7.25 -2.32 8.92
CA ASN A 109 7.59 -1.99 10.32
C ASN A 109 8.36 -0.66 10.47
N GLY A 110 8.54 0.09 9.39
CA GLY A 110 9.38 1.29 9.33
C GLY A 110 10.71 1.10 8.61
N SER A 111 11.19 -0.15 8.48
CA SER A 111 12.47 -0.46 7.84
C SER A 111 12.41 -1.64 6.85
N SER A 112 11.53 -2.60 7.07
CA SER A 112 11.36 -3.77 6.20
C SER A 112 9.90 -4.20 6.10
N TRP A 113 9.60 -4.93 5.01
CA TRP A 113 8.35 -5.66 4.87
C TRP A 113 8.43 -6.97 5.66
N GLU A 114 7.35 -7.28 6.37
CA GLU A 114 7.13 -8.48 7.17
C GLU A 114 5.89 -9.21 6.67
N ALA A 115 5.96 -10.54 6.71
CA ALA A 115 4.82 -11.40 6.53
C ALA A 115 3.90 -11.33 7.76
N LEU A 116 2.58 -11.36 7.55
CA LEU A 116 1.63 -11.60 8.63
C LEU A 116 1.52 -13.11 8.84
N SER A 117 2.38 -13.63 9.70
CA SER A 117 2.41 -15.06 10.04
C SER A 117 1.76 -15.36 11.38
N GLY A 118 1.21 -16.55 11.53
CA GLY A 118 0.53 -17.01 12.74
C GLY A 118 0.32 -18.53 12.75
N ILE A 119 -0.50 -19.01 13.69
CA ILE A 119 -0.91 -20.42 13.77
C ILE A 119 -2.42 -20.52 13.60
N TYR A 120 -2.87 -21.37 12.68
CA TYR A 120 -4.29 -21.72 12.53
C TYR A 120 -4.46 -23.24 12.67
N GLN A 121 -5.27 -23.66 13.66
CA GLN A 121 -5.51 -25.07 13.98
C GLN A 121 -4.22 -25.91 14.12
N GLY A 122 -3.18 -25.33 14.72
CA GLY A 122 -1.88 -25.99 14.95
C GLY A 122 -0.90 -25.94 13.78
N ASN A 123 -1.27 -25.36 12.64
CA ASN A 123 -0.41 -25.25 11.47
C ASN A 123 0.12 -23.81 11.31
N PRO A 124 1.42 -23.62 11.01
CA PRO A 124 1.97 -22.32 10.66
C PRO A 124 1.33 -21.78 9.39
N GLN A 125 0.92 -20.52 9.43
CA GLN A 125 0.31 -19.79 8.32
C GLN A 125 1.10 -18.49 8.08
N THR A 126 1.30 -18.12 6.83
CA THR A 126 1.67 -16.79 6.32
C THR A 126 0.62 -16.26 5.33
N GLY A 127 -0.18 -15.28 5.77
CA GLY A 127 -1.15 -14.58 4.91
C GLY A 127 -2.39 -15.40 4.53
N VAL A 128 -2.85 -15.25 3.29
CA VAL A 128 -4.08 -15.88 2.77
C VAL A 128 -3.89 -16.47 1.39
N ASN A 129 -4.83 -17.30 0.90
CA ASN A 129 -4.66 -17.98 -0.40
C ASN A 129 -5.12 -17.22 -1.64
N GLN A 130 -5.82 -16.09 -1.49
CA GLN A 130 -6.26 -15.28 -2.63
C GLN A 130 -6.22 -13.79 -2.28
N GLN A 131 -6.60 -12.96 -3.26
CA GLN A 131 -6.39 -11.52 -3.21
C GLN A 131 -7.16 -10.85 -2.08
N VAL A 132 -6.48 -9.90 -1.44
CA VAL A 132 -7.04 -8.97 -0.46
C VAL A 132 -7.50 -7.70 -1.17
N TYR A 133 -8.75 -7.30 -0.96
CA TYR A 133 -9.38 -6.15 -1.60
C TYR A 133 -9.66 -5.00 -0.63
N ALA A 134 -9.79 -5.28 0.66
CA ALA A 134 -10.05 -4.31 1.70
C ALA A 134 -9.19 -4.60 2.93
N LEU A 135 -8.79 -3.55 3.63
CA LEU A 135 -8.02 -3.58 4.87
C LEU A 135 -8.59 -2.57 5.86
N GLY A 136 -8.69 -2.96 7.12
CA GLY A 136 -9.02 -2.09 8.24
C GLY A 136 -8.20 -2.47 9.47
N ILE A 137 -7.90 -1.49 10.33
CA ILE A 137 -7.14 -1.73 11.56
C ILE A 137 -7.93 -1.17 12.74
N GLN A 138 -8.16 -1.99 13.76
CA GLN A 138 -8.72 -1.57 15.04
C GLN A 138 -7.63 -1.59 16.10
N SER A 139 -7.42 -0.45 16.77
CA SER A 139 -6.49 -0.27 17.89
C SER A 139 -5.02 -0.70 17.66
N GLY A 140 -4.59 -0.91 16.42
CA GLY A 140 -3.22 -1.34 16.07
C GLY A 140 -2.87 -2.78 16.44
N ILE A 141 -3.83 -3.53 16.99
CA ILE A 141 -3.68 -4.94 17.37
C ILE A 141 -4.43 -5.81 16.36
N ASP A 142 -5.66 -5.42 16.00
CA ASP A 142 -6.50 -6.21 15.12
C ASP A 142 -6.43 -5.69 13.68
N VAL A 143 -6.05 -6.58 12.77
CA VAL A 143 -6.01 -6.33 11.32
C VAL A 143 -7.13 -7.12 10.66
N TYR A 144 -8.04 -6.41 9.99
CA TYR A 144 -9.16 -6.98 9.25
C TYR A 144 -8.85 -6.94 7.76
N ILE A 145 -8.93 -8.09 7.10
CA ILE A 145 -8.82 -8.23 5.65
C ILE A 145 -10.12 -8.73 5.06
N GLY A 146 -10.51 -8.16 3.92
CA GLY A 146 -11.63 -8.63 3.10
C GLY A 146 -11.16 -8.91 1.68
N GLY A 147 -11.62 -10.00 1.07
CA GLY A 147 -11.11 -10.43 -0.23
C GLY A 147 -11.80 -11.68 -0.77
N ARG A 148 -11.17 -12.33 -1.75
CA ARG A 148 -11.66 -13.58 -2.36
C ARG A 148 -11.13 -14.84 -1.68
N PHE A 149 -10.25 -14.69 -0.70
CA PHE A 149 -9.63 -15.82 -0.02
C PHE A 149 -10.68 -16.65 0.72
N ILE A 150 -10.41 -17.95 0.78
CA ILE A 150 -11.24 -18.93 1.48
C ILE A 150 -10.43 -19.66 2.56
N MET A 151 -9.12 -19.44 2.61
CA MET A 151 -8.20 -20.05 3.57
C MET A 151 -7.09 -19.05 3.93
N VAL A 152 -6.56 -19.22 5.14
CA VAL A 152 -5.20 -18.80 5.48
C VAL A 152 -4.23 -19.83 4.91
N GLU A 153 -3.02 -19.40 4.55
CA GLU A 153 -1.91 -20.26 4.11
C GLU A 153 -0.71 -19.96 4.99
#